data_AF-A0A2W6CQD4-F1
#
_entry.id   AF-A0A2W6CQD4-F1
#
_cell.length_a   1.000
_cell.length_b   1.000
_cell.length_c   1.000
_cell.angle_alpha   90.00
_cell.angle_beta   90.00
_cell.angle_gamma   90.00
#
_symmetry.space_group_name_H-M   'P 1'
#
loop_
_entity.id
_entity.type
_entity.pdbx_description
1 polymer ?
#
loop_
_entity_poly.entity_id
_entity_poly.type
_entity_poly.pdbx_seq_one_letter_code
_entity_poly.pdbx_strand_id
1 'polypeptide(L)'
;MRKIEQIAKQIAQSAGTNKAEAAGLDAQLEPLWKPIEGIVRLNDQDTYLAIEDGFAALEKAADEGNAAAAANGAAGITSAVQPYLAKYSG
;
A
#
# COMPACT_ATOMS: atom_id res chain seq x y z
N MET A 1 -3.02 0.92 -9.43
CA MET A 1 -2.25 1.73 -8.45
C MET A 1 -3.10 2.75 -7.68
N ARG A 2 -3.94 3.59 -8.30
CA ARG A 2 -4.83 4.51 -7.53
C ARG A 2 -5.71 3.79 -6.48
N LYS A 3 -6.24 2.61 -6.84
CA LYS A 3 -7.03 1.79 -5.90
C LYS A 3 -6.19 1.23 -4.74
N ILE A 4 -4.94 0.85 -5.01
CA ILE A 4 -3.97 0.41 -3.99
C ILE A 4 -3.71 1.54 -3.00
N GLU A 5 -3.42 2.74 -3.49
CA GLU A 5 -3.24 3.94 -2.65
C GLU A 5 -4.48 4.25 -1.80
N GLN A 6 -5.69 4.11 -2.37
CA GLN A 6 -6.93 4.31 -1.62
C GLN A 6 -7.08 3.31 -0.47
N ILE A 7 -6.86 2.02 -0.73
CA ILE A 7 -6.99 0.97 0.29
C ILE A 7 -5.95 1.18 1.39
N ALA A 8 -4.70 1.50 1.04
CA ALA A 8 -3.65 1.82 1.99
C ALA A 8 -4.08 2.94 2.98
N LYS A 9 -4.70 4.01 2.46
CA LYS A 9 -5.24 5.09 3.30
C LYS A 9 -6.39 4.62 4.19
N GLN A 10 -7.24 3.70 3.72
CA GLN A 10 -8.32 3.14 4.52
C GLN A 10 -7.79 2.24 5.65
N ILE A 11 -6.73 1.46 5.41
CA ILE A 11 -6.05 0.67 6.45
C ILE A 11 -5.49 1.61 7.52
N ALA A 12 -4.86 2.72 7.13
CA ALA A 12 -4.37 3.71 8.10
C ALA A 12 -5.48 4.33 8.97
N GLN A 13 -6.70 4.44 8.45
CA GLN A 13 -7.85 4.95 9.20
C GLN A 13 -8.42 3.91 10.18
N SER A 14 -8.34 2.62 9.86
CA SER A 14 -8.95 1.54 10.63
C SER A 14 -7.98 0.81 11.55
N ALA A 15 -6.67 0.79 11.30
CA ALA A 15 -5.72 -0.03 12.07
C ALA A 15 -5.78 0.19 13.58
N GLY A 16 -5.91 1.44 14.05
CA GLY A 16 -6.01 1.74 15.49
C GLY A 16 -7.40 1.63 16.11
N THR A 17 -8.45 1.40 15.31
CA THR A 17 -9.85 1.52 15.76
C THR A 17 -10.67 0.26 15.46
N ASN A 18 -10.35 -0.45 14.38
CA ASN A 18 -11.01 -1.67 13.92
C ASN A 18 -10.02 -2.58 13.18
N LYS A 19 -9.32 -3.44 13.93
CA LYS A 19 -8.28 -4.33 13.38
C LYS A 19 -8.81 -5.32 12.34
N ALA A 20 -10.04 -5.81 12.51
CA ALA A 20 -10.65 -6.75 11.56
C ALA A 20 -10.91 -6.09 10.20
N GLU A 21 -11.35 -4.83 10.20
CA GLU A 21 -11.49 -4.05 8.97
C GLU A 21 -10.14 -3.76 8.33
N ALA A 22 -9.13 -3.37 9.13
CA ALA A 22 -7.77 -3.15 8.63
C ALA A 22 -7.20 -4.41 7.94
N ALA A 23 -7.31 -5.58 8.57
CA ALA A 23 -6.87 -6.85 7.99
C ALA A 23 -7.67 -7.24 6.73
N GLY A 24 -8.99 -7.00 6.72
CA GLY A 24 -9.82 -7.26 5.54
C GLY A 24 -9.53 -6.33 4.36
N LEU A 25 -9.07 -5.11 4.63
CA LEU A 25 -8.59 -4.17 3.60
C LEU A 25 -7.20 -4.57 3.10
N ASP A 26 -6.30 -4.95 4.00
CA ASP A 26 -4.95 -5.41 3.67
C ASP A 26 -4.97 -6.61 2.71
N ALA A 27 -5.83 -7.60 2.98
CA ALA A 27 -6.02 -8.77 2.12
C ALA A 27 -6.48 -8.45 0.68
N GLN A 28 -6.97 -7.24 0.41
CA GLN A 28 -7.35 -6.78 -0.94
C GLN A 28 -6.18 -6.19 -1.74
N LEU A 29 -5.06 -5.85 -1.09
CA LEU A 29 -3.92 -5.23 -1.74
C LEU A 29 -3.21 -6.18 -2.70
N GLU A 30 -2.93 -7.40 -2.25
CA GLU A 30 -2.19 -8.41 -3.03
C GLU A 30 -2.89 -8.77 -4.36
N PRO A 31 -4.20 -9.07 -4.40
CA PRO A 31 -4.90 -9.31 -5.66
C PRO A 31 -4.86 -8.14 -6.65
N LEU A 32 -4.75 -6.90 -6.16
CA LEU A 32 -4.65 -5.70 -7.01
C LEU A 32 -3.22 -5.45 -7.50
N TRP A 33 -2.23 -5.88 -6.71
CA TRP A 33 -0.82 -5.64 -6.97
C TRP A 33 -0.22 -6.68 -7.92
N LYS A 34 -0.48 -7.96 -7.66
CA LYS A 34 0.07 -9.09 -8.40
C LYS A 34 -0.04 -9.00 -9.94
N PRO A 35 -1.14 -8.51 -10.54
CA PRO A 35 -1.22 -8.39 -12.00
C PRO A 35 -0.29 -7.32 -12.59
N ILE A 36 0.16 -6.35 -11.78
CA ILE A 36 0.94 -5.19 -12.25
C ILE A 36 2.36 -5.14 -11.67
N GLU A 37 2.66 -5.89 -10.61
CA GLU A 37 3.94 -5.84 -9.88
C GLU A 37 5.15 -6.01 -10.82
N GLY A 38 5.06 -6.93 -11.79
CA GLY A 38 6.16 -7.23 -12.71
C GLY A 38 6.45 -6.08 -13.67
N ILE A 39 5.40 -5.36 -14.10
CA ILE A 39 5.53 -4.17 -14.95
C ILE A 39 6.14 -3.03 -14.14
N VAL A 40 5.67 -2.80 -12.92
CA VAL A 40 6.23 -1.76 -12.03
C VAL A 40 7.70 -2.06 -11.74
N ARG A 41 8.04 -3.31 -11.39
CA ARG A 41 9.42 -3.73 -11.15
C ARG A 41 10.34 -3.53 -12.35
N LEU A 42 9.84 -3.78 -13.57
CA LEU A 42 10.60 -3.59 -14.79
C LEU A 42 10.82 -2.09 -15.10
N ASN A 43 9.79 -1.28 -14.89
CA ASN A 43 9.81 0.14 -15.22
C ASN A 43 10.52 0.99 -14.16
N ASP A 44 10.39 0.64 -12.89
CA ASP A 44 10.80 1.47 -11.76
C ASP A 44 10.99 0.60 -10.50
N GLN A 45 12.22 0.11 -10.32
CA GLN A 45 12.56 -0.78 -9.22
C GLN A 45 12.37 -0.13 -7.85
N ASP A 46 12.64 1.17 -7.72
CA ASP A 46 12.45 1.91 -6.47
C ASP A 46 10.97 2.01 -6.09
N THR A 47 10.11 2.28 -7.08
CA THR A 47 8.64 2.25 -6.86
C THR A 47 8.17 0.86 -6.44
N TYR A 48 8.67 -0.20 -7.09
CA TYR A 48 8.34 -1.57 -6.72
C TYR A 48 8.69 -1.85 -5.25
N LEU A 49 9.94 -1.59 -4.85
CA LEU A 49 10.40 -1.84 -3.48
C LEU A 49 9.61 -1.01 -2.46
N ALA A 50 9.33 0.27 -2.75
CA ALA A 50 8.57 1.12 -1.85
C ALA A 50 7.11 0.66 -1.65
N ILE A 51 6.51 0.03 -2.66
CA ILE A 51 5.16 -0.56 -2.54
C ILE A 51 5.21 -1.85 -1.71
N GLU A 52 6.17 -2.73 -1.96
CA GLU A 52 6.37 -3.97 -1.18
C GLU A 52 6.63 -3.67 0.31
N ASP A 53 7.54 -2.74 0.61
CA ASP A 53 7.84 -2.30 1.97
C ASP A 53 6.61 -1.66 2.63
N GLY A 54 5.85 -0.89 1.84
CA GLY A 54 4.59 -0.29 2.29
C GLY A 54 3.53 -1.34 2.64
N PHE A 55 3.40 -2.39 1.83
CA PHE A 55 2.46 -3.49 2.09
C PHE A 55 2.85 -4.25 3.34
N ALA A 56 4.12 -4.64 3.49
CA ALA A 56 4.61 -5.30 4.70
C ALA A 56 4.39 -4.45 5.96
N ALA A 57 4.55 -3.13 5.86
CA ALA A 57 4.27 -2.22 6.98
C ALA A 57 2.78 -2.14 7.31
N LEU A 58 1.90 -2.17 6.30
CA LEU A 58 0.44 -2.15 6.49
C LEU A 58 -0.09 -3.46 7.08
N GLU A 59 0.37 -4.61 6.57
CA GLU A 59 0.02 -5.94 7.09
C GLU A 59 0.36 -6.01 8.58
N LYS A 60 1.62 -5.71 8.93
CA LYS A 60 2.06 -5.67 10.32
C LYS A 60 1.24 -4.70 11.17
N ALA A 61 0.94 -3.51 10.63
CA ALA A 61 0.19 -2.50 11.36
C ALA A 61 -1.28 -2.91 11.58
N ALA A 62 -1.92 -3.58 10.61
CA ALA A 62 -3.25 -4.13 10.75
C ALA A 62 -3.28 -5.23 11.83
N ASP A 63 -2.30 -6.12 11.82
CA ASP A 63 -2.14 -7.21 12.80
C ASP A 63 -1.87 -6.70 14.21
N GLU A 64 -1.01 -5.69 14.36
CA GLU A 64 -0.68 -5.09 15.66
C GLU A 64 -1.72 -4.08 16.11
N GLY A 65 -2.54 -3.54 15.20
CA GLY A 65 -3.50 -2.48 15.49
C GLY A 65 -2.82 -1.12 15.67
N ASN A 66 -1.74 -0.90 14.91
CA ASN A 66 -0.82 0.21 15.08
C ASN A 66 -1.10 1.32 14.05
N ALA A 67 -1.90 2.30 14.45
CA ALA A 67 -2.29 3.41 13.56
C ALA A 67 -1.10 4.22 13.02
N ALA A 68 -0.05 4.43 13.82
CA ALA A 68 1.12 5.20 13.39
C ALA A 68 1.93 4.46 12.32
N ALA A 69 2.15 3.15 12.51
CA ALA A 69 2.79 2.32 11.50
C ALA A 69 1.96 2.24 10.21
N ALA A 70 0.64 2.11 10.33
CA ALA A 70 -0.25 2.07 9.16
C ALA A 70 -0.24 3.40 8.38
N ALA A 71 -0.23 4.53 9.08
CA ALA A 71 -0.11 5.85 8.45
C ALA A 71 1.22 6.00 7.70
N ASN A 72 2.33 5.54 8.27
CA ASN A 72 3.63 5.56 7.61
C ASN A 72 3.66 4.66 6.36
N GLY A 73 3.14 3.43 6.45
CA GLY A 73 3.03 2.53 5.30
C GLY A 73 2.18 3.12 4.17
N ALA A 74 1.03 3.70 4.50
CA ALA A 74 0.16 4.37 3.53
C ALA A 74 0.80 5.60 2.88
N ALA A 75 1.58 6.38 3.64
CA ALA A 75 2.32 7.52 3.13
C ALA A 75 3.45 7.09 2.18
N GLY A 76 4.15 6.00 2.50
CA GLY A 76 5.18 5.39 1.63
C GLY A 76 4.58 4.98 0.29
N ILE A 77 3.48 4.23 0.30
CA ILE A 77 2.76 3.82 -0.92
C ILE A 77 2.30 5.03 -1.72
N THR A 78 1.74 6.05 -1.06
CA THR A 78 1.31 7.28 -1.75
C THR A 78 2.47 7.97 -2.45
N SER A 79 3.63 8.06 -1.77
CA SER A 79 4.84 8.70 -2.29
C SER A 79 5.48 7.93 -3.44
N ALA A 80 5.25 6.62 -3.55
CA ALA A 80 5.67 5.79 -4.68
C ALA A 80 4.67 5.83 -5.85
N VAL A 81 3.38 5.70 -5.54
CA VAL A 81 2.31 5.62 -6.56
C VAL A 81 2.17 6.93 -7.34
N GLN A 82 2.21 8.08 -6.68
CA GLN A 82 1.94 9.37 -7.33
C GLN A 82 3.00 9.71 -8.40
N PRO A 83 4.31 9.67 -8.13
CA PRO A 83 5.33 9.90 -9.15
C PRO A 83 5.33 8.84 -10.25
N TYR A 84 5.13 7.56 -9.91
CA TYR A 84 5.08 6.49 -10.91
C TYR A 84 3.95 6.73 -11.91
N LEU A 85 2.74 7.08 -11.43
CA LEU A 85 1.64 7.42 -12.30
C LEU A 85 1.94 8.69 -13.12
N ALA A 86 2.55 9.72 -12.54
CA ALA A 86 2.93 10.90 -13.33
C ALA A 86 3.89 10.59 -14.48
N LYS A 87 4.77 9.59 -14.30
CA LYS A 87 5.78 9.17 -15.29
C LYS A 87 5.26 8.18 -16.33
N TYR A 88 4.39 7.25 -15.94
CA TYR A 88 3.96 6.10 -16.77
C TYR A 88 2.47 6.08 -17.09
N SER A 89 1.68 7.05 -16.65
CA SER A 89 0.27 7.20 -17.03
C SER A 89 0.01 8.46 -17.86
N GLY A 90 0.76 8.54 -18.96
CA GLY A 90 0.30 9.12 -20.23
C GLY A 90 -0.26 8.02 -21.13
#